data_AF-E2C8A8-F1
#
_entry.id   AF-E2C8A8-F1
#
_cell.length_a   1.000
_cell.length_b   1.000
_cell.length_c   1.000
_cell.angle_alpha   90.00
_cell.angle_beta   90.00
_cell.angle_gamma   90.00
#
_symmetry.space_group_name_H-M   'P 1'
#
loop_
_entity.id
_entity.type
_entity.pdbx_description
1 polymer ?
#
loop_
_entity_poly.entity_id
_entity_poly.type
_entity_poly.pdbx_seq_one_letter_code
_entity_poly.pdbx_strand_id
1 'polypeptide(L)' 'PNLWPPSSPDLNPLDYYVWGVVERETNKHPHNNISSLKDAITTTMIKMNKEHLIRACNRFRPRIES' A
#
# COMPACT_ATOMS: atom_id res chain seq x y z
N PRO A 1 -3.87 25.40 -10.35
CA PRO A 1 -4.56 24.20 -9.83
C PRO A 1 -3.54 23.08 -9.52
N ASN A 2 -3.54 22.58 -8.28
CA ASN A 2 -2.73 21.44 -7.85
C ASN A 2 -3.45 20.13 -8.22
N LEU A 3 -3.51 19.82 -9.52
CA LEU A 3 -4.14 18.61 -10.03
C LEU A 3 -3.19 17.42 -9.93
N TRP A 4 -3.69 16.29 -9.46
CA TRP A 4 -2.97 15.03 -9.52
C TRP A 4 -2.79 14.62 -10.99
N PRO A 5 -1.57 14.27 -11.42
CA PRO A 5 -1.35 13.86 -12.80
C PRO A 5 -2.07 12.52 -13.10
N PRO A 6 -2.66 12.37 -14.29
CA PRO A 6 -3.30 11.12 -14.68
C PRO A 6 -2.27 9.98 -14.73
N SER A 7 -2.69 8.77 -14.37
CA SER A 7 -1.85 7.56 -14.43
C SER A 7 -0.57 7.62 -13.59
N SER A 8 -0.62 8.24 -12.40
CA SER A 8 0.53 8.36 -11.49
C SER A 8 0.40 7.52 -10.20
N PRO A 9 0.40 6.17 -10.30
CA PRO A 9 0.44 5.31 -9.11
C PRO A 9 1.78 5.42 -8.36
N ASP A 10 2.83 5.84 -9.07
CA ASP A 10 4.14 6.15 -8.52
C ASP A 10 4.11 7.33 -7.53
N LEU A 11 3.06 8.16 -7.57
CA LEU A 11 2.86 9.25 -6.64
C LEU A 11 1.92 8.89 -5.48
N ASN A 12 1.12 7.81 -5.56
CA ASN A 12 0.17 7.45 -4.51
C ASN A 12 0.84 6.52 -3.47
N PRO A 13 1.00 6.94 -2.20
CA PRO A 13 1.62 6.11 -1.15
C PRO A 13 0.94 4.76 -0.94
N LEU A 14 -0.37 4.68 -1.21
CA LEU A 14 -1.09 3.42 -1.15
C LEU A 14 -0.60 2.45 -2.24
N ASP A 15 -0.44 2.94 -3.47
CA ASP A 15 -0.09 2.13 -4.64
C ASP A 15 1.40 1.79 -4.67
N TYR A 16 2.30 2.76 -4.47
CA TYR A 16 3.74 2.50 -4.58
C TYR A 16 4.36 1.82 -3.35
N TYR A 17 3.63 1.68 -2.25
CA TYR A 17 4.18 1.09 -1.02
C TYR A 17 3.20 0.19 -0.26
N VAL A 18 2.08 0.73 0.22
CA VAL A 18 1.19 -0.01 1.14
C VAL A 18 0.69 -1.29 0.50
N TRP A 19 0.25 -1.23 -0.77
CA TRP A 19 -0.23 -2.42 -1.47
C TRP A 19 0.84 -3.49 -1.62
N GLY A 20 2.09 -3.11 -1.91
CA GLY A 20 3.20 -4.06 -1.99
C GLY A 20 3.49 -4.75 -0.65
N VAL A 21 3.34 -4.05 0.47
CA VAL A 21 3.45 -4.66 1.80
C VAL A 21 2.31 -5.64 2.05
N VAL A 22 1.07 -5.24 1.76
CA VAL A 22 -0.10 -6.08 2.01
C VAL A 22 -0.07 -7.32 1.14
N GLU A 23 0.20 -7.17 -0.15
CA GLU A 23 0.34 -8.29 -1.08
C GLU A 23 1.38 -9.30 -0.61
N ARG A 24 2.57 -8.82 -0.20
CA ARG A 24 3.65 -9.66 0.31
C ARG A 24 3.23 -10.45 1.55
N GLU A 25 2.45 -9.86 2.45
CA GLU A 25 2.05 -10.50 3.70
C GLU A 25 0.86 -11.45 3.51
N THR A 26 -0.15 -11.08 2.71
CA THR A 26 -1.32 -11.92 2.46
C THR A 26 -0.98 -13.13 1.61
N ASN A 27 -0.02 -13.01 0.68
CA ASN A 27 0.35 -14.08 -0.24
C ASN A 27 1.38 -15.08 0.35
N LYS A 28 1.75 -14.96 1.63
CA LYS A 28 2.56 -15.98 2.33
C LYS A 28 1.86 -17.33 2.43
N HIS A 29 0.52 -17.33 2.38
CA HIS A 29 -0.30 -18.52 2.45
C HIS A 29 -1.42 -18.45 1.39
N PRO A 30 -1.82 -19.58 0.79
CA PRO A 30 -2.95 -19.61 -0.13
C PRO A 30 -4.29 -19.38 0.60
N HIS A 31 -5.25 -18.82 -0.11
CA HIS A 31 -6.61 -18.56 0.37
C HIS A 31 -7.61 -19.42 -0.40
N ASN A 32 -8.43 -20.20 0.31
CA ASN A 32 -9.37 -21.13 -0.31
C ASN A 32 -10.69 -20.46 -0.76
N ASN A 33 -10.93 -19.22 -0.33
CA ASN A 33 -12.09 -18.44 -0.73
C ASN A 33 -11.86 -16.93 -0.60
N ILE A 34 -12.78 -16.16 -1.20
CA ILE A 34 -12.72 -14.69 -1.20
C ILE A 34 -12.82 -14.11 0.22
N SER A 35 -13.57 -14.74 1.14
CA SER A 35 -13.68 -14.27 2.52
C SER A 35 -12.34 -14.34 3.24
N SER A 36 -11.64 -15.48 3.17
CA SER A 36 -10.32 -15.64 3.78
C SER A 36 -9.30 -14.62 3.26
N LEU A 37 -9.35 -14.30 1.95
CA LEU A 37 -8.49 -13.29 1.37
C LEU A 37 -8.83 -11.88 1.90
N LYS A 38 -10.13 -11.51 1.94
CA LYS A 38 -10.59 -10.22 2.47
C LYS A 38 -10.19 -10.04 3.94
N ASP A 39 -10.33 -11.10 4.74
CA ASP A 39 -9.97 -11.09 6.15
C ASP A 39 -8.46 -10.93 6.34
N ALA A 40 -7.65 -11.61 5.52
CA ALA A 40 -6.20 -11.48 5.53
C ALA A 40 -5.75 -10.06 5.13
N ILE A 41 -6.33 -9.47 4.09
CA ILE A 41 -6.06 -8.09 3.66
C ILE A 41 -6.39 -7.11 4.79
N THR A 42 -7.61 -7.22 5.35
CA THR A 42 -8.08 -6.36 6.44
C THR A 42 -7.19 -6.47 7.67
N THR A 43 -6.87 -7.70 8.07
CA THR A 43 -6.00 -7.98 9.21
C THR A 43 -4.60 -7.40 9.01
N THR A 44 -4.05 -7.52 7.80
CA THR A 44 -2.72 -7.00 7.46
C THR A 44 -2.70 -5.48 7.48
N MET A 45 -3.73 -4.83 6.93
CA MET A 45 -3.89 -3.38 7.00
C MET A 45 -3.98 -2.87 8.44
N ILE A 46 -4.74 -3.54 9.30
CA ILE A 46 -4.89 -3.18 10.73
C ILE A 46 -3.58 -3.37 11.50
N LYS A 47 -2.82 -4.44 11.21
CA LYS A 47 -1.54 -4.75 11.86
C LYS A 47 -0.38 -3.89 11.35
N MET A 48 -0.55 -3.17 10.23
CA MET A 48 0.48 -2.31 9.68
C MET A 48 0.81 -1.20 10.68
N ASN A 49 2.06 -1.19 11.16
CA ASN A 49 2.51 -0.22 12.13
C ASN A 49 2.65 1.19 11.52
N LYS A 50 2.77 2.20 12.38
CA LYS A 50 2.89 3.61 11.95
C LYS A 50 4.16 3.85 11.15
N GLU A 51 5.22 3.10 11.40
CA GLU A 51 6.50 3.23 10.71
C GLU A 51 6.38 2.95 9.21
N HIS A 52 5.54 1.98 8.81
CA HIS A 52 5.24 1.74 7.39
C HIS A 52 4.59 2.97 6.73
N LEU A 53 3.62 3.60 7.41
CA LEU A 53 2.90 4.76 6.88
C LEU A 53 3.79 6.01 6.82
N ILE A 54 4.60 6.24 7.87
CA ILE A 54 5.58 7.32 7.89
C ILE A 54 6.58 7.15 6.74
N ARG A 55 7.09 5.93 6.53
CA ARG A 55 8.02 5.65 5.43
C ARG A 55 7.37 5.87 4.07
N ALA A 56 6.11 5.46 3.87
CA ALA A 56 5.39 5.72 2.64
C ALA A 56 5.28 7.23 2.40
N CYS A 57 4.71 7.99 3.34
CA CYS A 57 4.51 9.43 3.20
C CYS A 57 5.83 10.21 2.99
N ASN A 58 6.91 9.84 3.68
CA ASN A 58 8.22 10.50 3.52
C ASN A 58 8.81 10.34 2.11
N ARG A 59 8.36 9.33 1.34
CA ARG A 59 8.80 9.11 -0.03
C ARG A 59 8.00 9.90 -1.05
N PHE A 60 6.90 10.52 -0.66
CA PHE A 60 6.06 11.29 -1.58
C PHE A 60 6.81 12.47 -2.20
N ARG A 61 7.47 13.30 -1.38
CA ARG A 61 8.16 14.50 -1.88
C ARG A 61 9.31 14.18 -2.84
N PRO A 62 10.24 13.27 -2.52
CA PRO A 62 11.28 12.87 -3.46
C PRO A 62 10.76 12.27 -4.78
N ARG A 63 9.55 11.69 -4.78
CA ARG A 63 8.91 11.11 -5.99
C ARG A 63 8.23 12.14 -6.88
N ILE A 64 7.80 13.26 -6.32
CA ILE A 64 7.31 14.41 -7.11
C ILE A 64 8.47 15.16 -7.76
N GLU A 65 9.60 15.23 -7.04
CA GLU A 65 10.78 16.00 -7.46
C GLU A 65 11.70 15.22 -8.43
N SER A 66 11.42 13.93 -8.67
CA SER A 66 12.17 13.04 -9.58
C SER A 66 11.59 13.01 -10.98
#